data_AF-A9WD18-F1
#
_entry.id   AF-A9WD18-F1
#
_cell.length_a   1.000
_cell.length_b   1.000
_cell.length_c   1.000
_cell.angle_alpha   90.00
_cell.angle_beta   90.00
_cell.angle_gamma   90.00
#
_symmetry.space_group_name_H-M   'P 1'
#
loop_
_entity.id
_entity.type
_entity.pdbx_description
1 polymer ?
#
loop_
_entity_poly.entity_id
_entity_poly.type
_entity_poly.pdbx_seq_one_letter_code
_entity_poly.pdbx_strand_id
1 'polypeptide(L)'
;MEGYVRQRIEVLTARLNSLRPGLERARQSVARLENEAVPAGATALARAAQLSAARAMATTLAERERHLLIAIQALQAELADQTLTGHEQE
;
A
#
# COMPACT_ATOMS: atom_id res chain seq x y z
N MET A 1 19.55 20.20 -3.00
CA MET A 1 18.18 19.78 -3.36
C MET A 1 18.09 18.27 -3.50
N GLU A 2 19.05 17.65 -4.21
CA GLU A 2 19.15 16.19 -4.40
C GLU A 2 19.08 15.37 -3.09
N GLY A 3 19.86 15.74 -2.06
CA GLY A 3 19.87 15.01 -0.78
C GLY A 3 18.52 15.01 -0.05
N TYR A 4 17.70 16.05 -0.24
CA TYR A 4 16.35 16.13 0.32
C TYR A 4 15.37 15.19 -0.40
N VAL A 5 15.44 15.11 -1.74
CA VAL A 5 14.62 14.19 -2.54
C VAL A 5 14.96 12.74 -2.20
N ARG A 6 16.25 12.41 -2.09
CA ARG A 6 16.72 11.07 -1.70
C ARG A 6 16.22 10.67 -0.32
N GLN A 7 16.33 11.56 0.68
CA GLN A 7 15.79 11.32 2.02
C GLN A 7 14.27 11.08 2.01
N ARG A 8 13.51 11.83 1.19
CA ARG A 8 12.06 11.61 1.05
C ARG A 8 11.74 10.25 0.44
N ILE A 9 12.48 9.81 -0.58
CA ILE A 9 12.32 8.48 -1.18
C ILE A 9 12.57 7.40 -0.13
N GLU A 10 13.61 7.52 0.69
CA GLU A 10 13.92 6.58 1.77
C GLU A 10 12.78 6.51 2.80
N VAL A 11 12.26 7.66 3.25
CA VAL A 11 11.14 7.71 4.19
C VAL A 11 9.88 7.06 3.62
N LEU A 12 9.55 7.34 2.35
CA LEU A 12 8.37 6.74 1.71
C LEU A 12 8.56 5.23 1.50
N THR A 13 9.77 4.79 1.17
CA THR A 13 10.11 3.37 1.03
C THR A 13 10.00 2.64 2.36
N ALA A 14 10.48 3.24 3.45
CA ALA A 14 10.33 2.69 4.80
C ALA A 14 8.85 2.56 5.20
N ARG A 15 8.04 3.57 4.88
CA ARG A 15 6.58 3.53 5.11
C ARG A 15 5.91 2.42 4.31
N LEU A 16 6.29 2.25 3.04
CA LEU A 16 5.81 1.16 2.19
C LEU A 16 6.14 -0.21 2.79
N ASN A 17 7.39 -0.40 3.23
CA ASN A 17 7.82 -1.65 3.86
C ASN A 17 7.07 -1.93 5.17
N SER A 18 6.77 -0.91 5.96
CA SER A 18 5.97 -1.06 7.19
C SER A 18 4.48 -1.41 6.91
N LEU A 19 3.96 -1.04 5.74
CA LEU A 19 2.58 -1.27 5.35
C LEU A 19 2.34 -2.73 4.90
N ARG A 20 3.34 -3.35 4.25
CA ARG A 20 3.25 -4.69 3.65
C ARG A 20 2.72 -5.77 4.61
N PRO A 21 3.23 -5.92 5.85
CA PRO A 21 2.71 -6.92 6.78
C PRO A 21 1.23 -6.69 7.15
N GLY A 22 0.77 -5.44 7.14
CA GLY A 22 -0.64 -5.11 7.39
C GLY A 22 -1.54 -5.52 6.23
N LEU A 23 -1.09 -5.23 5.00
CA LEU A 23 -1.77 -5.61 3.76
C LEU A 23 -1.89 -7.14 3.64
N GLU A 24 -0.80 -7.87 3.90
CA GLU A 24 -0.80 -9.34 3.87
C GLU A 24 -1.76 -9.94 4.89
N ARG A 25 -1.75 -9.45 6.14
CA ARG A 25 -2.71 -9.88 7.17
C ARG A 25 -4.15 -9.58 6.78
N ALA A 26 -4.43 -8.44 6.16
CA ALA A 26 -5.77 -8.11 5.67
C ALA A 26 -6.21 -9.08 4.56
N ARG A 27 -5.33 -9.39 3.60
CA ARG A 27 -5.59 -10.37 2.53
C ARG A 27 -5.82 -11.78 3.08
N GLN A 28 -4.98 -12.21 4.01
CA GLN A 28 -5.15 -13.50 4.69
C GLN A 28 -6.46 -13.56 5.47
N SER A 29 -6.85 -12.47 6.12
CA SER A 29 -8.15 -12.38 6.80
C SER A 29 -9.27 -12.56 5.78
N VAL A 30 -9.30 -11.80 4.68
CA VAL A 30 -10.31 -11.98 3.62
C VAL A 30 -10.34 -13.42 3.10
N ALA A 31 -9.20 -14.01 2.75
CA ALA A 31 -9.13 -15.38 2.24
C ALA A 31 -9.62 -16.41 3.27
N ARG A 32 -9.22 -16.30 4.54
CA ARG A 32 -9.76 -17.12 5.62
C ARG A 32 -11.26 -16.94 5.69
N LEU A 33 -11.71 -15.69 5.57
CA LEU A 33 -13.10 -15.37 5.77
C LEU A 33 -14.01 -15.89 4.65
N GLU A 34 -13.49 -16.00 3.43
CA GLU A 34 -14.19 -16.50 2.24
C GLU A 34 -14.26 -18.04 2.20
N ASN A 35 -13.26 -18.73 2.75
CA ASN A 35 -13.16 -20.20 2.71
C ASN A 35 -13.81 -20.91 3.90
N GLU A 36 -14.23 -20.16 4.93
CA GLU A 36 -14.84 -20.74 6.12
C GLU A 36 -16.32 -21.06 5.87
N ALA A 37 -16.70 -22.34 5.99
CA ALA A 37 -18.10 -22.77 5.91
C ALA A 37 -18.83 -22.37 7.21
N VAL A 38 -19.97 -21.69 7.07
CA VAL A 38 -20.74 -21.18 8.23
C VAL A 38 -22.17 -21.72 8.19
N PRO A 39 -22.71 -22.22 9.33
CA PRO A 39 -24.11 -22.62 9.43
C PRO A 39 -25.05 -21.44 9.13
N ALA A 40 -26.17 -21.73 8.46
CA ALA A 40 -27.20 -20.74 8.15
C ALA A 40 -27.83 -20.17 9.44
N GLY A 41 -27.99 -18.84 9.51
CA GLY A 41 -28.59 -18.15 10.66
C GLY A 41 -27.99 -16.77 10.91
N ALA A 42 -28.21 -16.21 12.10
CA ALA A 42 -27.68 -14.90 12.51
C ALA A 42 -26.14 -14.80 12.41
N THR A 43 -25.45 -15.94 12.53
CA THR A 43 -24.02 -16.10 12.29
C THR A 43 -23.61 -15.72 10.86
N ALA A 44 -24.45 -16.00 9.85
CA ALA A 44 -24.15 -15.68 8.46
C ALA A 44 -24.15 -14.16 8.20
N LEU A 45 -25.06 -13.40 8.82
CA LEU A 45 -25.10 -11.94 8.71
C LEU A 45 -23.90 -11.27 9.39
N ALA A 46 -23.59 -11.68 10.63
CA ALA A 46 -22.39 -11.21 11.33
C ALA A 46 -21.13 -11.52 10.51
N ARG A 47 -21.11 -12.67 9.84
CA ARG A 47 -20.01 -13.06 8.97
C ARG A 47 -19.89 -12.21 7.72
N ALA A 48 -21.00 -11.95 7.04
CA ALA A 48 -21.04 -11.07 5.87
C ALA A 48 -20.53 -9.67 6.22
N ALA A 49 -20.91 -9.14 7.39
CA ALA A 49 -20.41 -7.86 7.89
C ALA A 49 -18.88 -7.90 8.14
N GLN A 50 -18.37 -8.97 8.77
CA GLN A 50 -16.92 -9.14 8.98
C GLN A 50 -16.15 -9.26 7.65
N LEU A 51 -16.67 -10.01 6.69
CA LEU A 51 -16.05 -10.14 5.37
C LEU A 51 -16.04 -8.80 4.64
N SER A 52 -17.15 -8.05 4.69
CA SER A 52 -17.24 -6.71 4.12
C SER A 52 -16.22 -5.76 4.75
N ALA A 53 -16.12 -5.74 6.07
CA ALA A 53 -15.14 -4.93 6.79
C ALA A 53 -13.69 -5.33 6.45
N ALA A 54 -13.39 -6.63 6.39
CA ALA A 54 -12.07 -7.12 6.01
C ALA A 54 -11.69 -6.73 4.58
N ARG A 55 -12.64 -6.81 3.63
CA ARG A 55 -12.45 -6.36 2.24
C ARG A 55 -12.20 -4.86 2.17
N ALA A 56 -13.00 -4.05 2.89
CA ALA A 56 -12.80 -2.61 2.95
C ALA A 56 -11.40 -2.24 3.48
N MET A 57 -10.96 -2.89 4.56
CA MET A 57 -9.60 -2.70 5.09
C MET A 57 -8.51 -3.08 4.08
N ALA A 58 -8.67 -4.22 3.39
CA ALA A 58 -7.72 -4.66 2.36
C ALA A 58 -7.64 -3.66 1.20
N THR A 59 -8.78 -3.13 0.74
CA THR A 59 -8.84 -2.09 -0.30
C THR A 59 -8.16 -0.81 0.14
N THR A 60 -8.47 -0.29 1.34
CA THR A 60 -7.83 0.94 1.85
C THR A 60 -6.31 0.78 1.98
N LEU A 61 -5.83 -0.37 2.45
CA LEU A 61 -4.39 -0.63 2.55
C LEU A 61 -3.75 -0.75 1.16
N ALA A 62 -4.41 -1.37 0.18
CA ALA A 62 -3.93 -1.47 -1.20
C ALA A 62 -3.87 -0.11 -1.91
N GLU A 63 -4.87 0.75 -1.69
CA GLU A 63 -4.86 2.13 -2.20
C GLU A 63 -3.71 2.94 -1.59
N ARG A 64 -3.47 2.79 -0.28
CA ARG A 64 -2.35 3.44 0.39
C ARG A 64 -1.00 2.96 -0.14
N GLU A 65 -0.86 1.65 -0.41
CA GLU A 65 0.32 1.09 -1.06
C GLU A 65 0.53 1.72 -2.45
N ARG A 66 -0.53 1.80 -3.25
CA ARG A 66 -0.50 2.42 -4.59
C ARG A 66 -0.07 3.88 -4.52
N HIS A 67 -0.62 4.68 -3.59
CA HIS A 67 -0.25 6.09 -3.43
C HIS A 67 1.23 6.26 -3.05
N LEU A 68 1.76 5.38 -2.19
CA LEU A 68 3.18 5.42 -1.83
C LEU A 68 4.07 5.09 -3.03
N LEU A 69 3.71 4.07 -3.82
CA LEU A 69 4.45 3.71 -5.04
C LEU A 69 4.46 4.85 -6.05
N ILE A 70 3.32 5.49 -6.30
CA ILE A 70 3.22 6.63 -7.21
C ILE A 70 4.09 7.80 -6.71
N ALA A 71 4.05 8.11 -5.41
CA ALA A 71 4.86 9.18 -4.84
C ALA A 71 6.37 8.90 -4.94
N ILE A 72 6.79 7.64 -4.71
CA ILE A 72 8.19 7.24 -4.87
C ILE A 72 8.62 7.38 -6.34
N GLN A 73 7.81 6.88 -7.28
CA GLN A 73 8.11 6.98 -8.71
C GLN A 73 8.21 8.42 -9.19
N ALA A 74 7.31 9.31 -8.72
CA ALA A 74 7.36 10.72 -9.05
C ALA A 74 8.66 11.39 -8.56
N LEU A 75 9.07 11.10 -7.32
CA LEU A 75 10.33 11.63 -6.78
C LEU A 75 11.56 11.04 -7.47
N GLN A 76 11.52 9.78 -7.90
CA GLN A 76 12.59 9.16 -8.67
C GLN A 76 12.72 9.79 -10.07
N ALA A 77 11.60 10.09 -10.71
CA ALA A 77 11.59 10.80 -11.98
C ALA A 77 12.14 12.23 -11.84
N GLU A 78 11.73 12.95 -10.79
CA GLU A 78 12.26 14.29 -10.47
C GLU A 78 13.77 14.25 -10.21
N LEU A 79 14.26 13.23 -9.50
CA LEU A 79 15.68 13.04 -9.26
C LEU A 79 16.45 12.77 -10.56
N ALA A 80 15.92 11.90 -11.42
CA ALA A 80 16.53 11.56 -12.70
C ALA A 80 16.62 12.78 -13.64
N ASP A 81 15.56 13.60 -13.68
CA ASP A 81 15.50 14.83 -14.47
C ASP A 81 16.55 15.85 -14.01
N GLN A 82 16.71 16.03 -12.68
CA GLN A 82 17.73 16.91 -12.10
C GLN A 82 19.16 16.47 -12.44
N THR A 83 19.44 15.15 -12.43
CA THR A 83 20.75 14.64 -12.88
C THR A 83 20.99 14.91 -14.36
N LEU A 84 19.97 14.76 -15.22
CA LEU A 84 20.12 14.95 -16.66
C LEU A 84 20.37 16.44 -17.00
N THR A 85 19.56 17.34 -16.46
CA THR A 85 19.70 18.79 -16.69
C THR A 85 20.96 19.39 -16.04
N GLY A 86 21.44 18.80 -14.93
CA GLY A 86 22.71 19.18 -14.34
C GLY A 86 23.92 18.87 -15.23
N HIS A 87 23.85 17.81 -16.05
CA HIS A 87 24.89 17.43 -17.00
C HIS A 87 24.88 18.23 -18.31
N GLU A 88 23.78 18.91 -18.65
CA GLU A 88 23.69 19.75 -19.86
C GLU A 88 24.27 21.17 -19.67
N GLN A 89 24.67 21.53 -18.43
CA GLN A 89 25.21 22.85 -18.09
C GLN A 89 26.74 22.88 -17.87
N GLU A 90 27.45 21.77 -18.10
CA GLU A 90 28.93 21.68 -18.11
C GLU A 90 29.48 21.59 -19.54
#